data_AF-A0AAW0M268-F1
#
_entry.id   AF-A0AAW0M268-F1
#
_cell.length_a   1.000
_cell.length_b   1.000
_cell.length_c   1.000
_cell.angle_alpha   90.00
_cell.angle_beta   90.00
_cell.angle_gamma   90.00
#
_symmetry.space_group_name_H-M   'P 1'
#
loop_
_entity.id
_entity.type
_entity.pdbx_description
1 polymer ?
#
loop_
_entity_poly.entity_id
_entity_poly.type
_entity_poly.pdbx_seq_one_letter_code
_entity_poly.pdbx_strand_id
1 'polypeptide(L)'
;YLFPRFDCHAFSQLLHGGKETAISVFYPQEDMVDQGYTTFGYMQMQMMVAHGGRCAERVVFGNDITDGGRDDLEKITKISEMVISPQNSRWGLLF
;
A
#
# COMPACT_ATOMS: atom_id res chain seq x y z
N TYR A 1 3.31 -4.18 -15.10
CA TYR A 1 2.81 -5.54 -15.41
C TYR A 1 3.00 -6.56 -14.27
N LEU A 2 3.51 -6.18 -13.08
CA LEU A 2 3.73 -7.12 -11.96
C LEU A 2 2.45 -7.54 -11.23
N PHE A 3 1.41 -6.70 -11.25
CA PHE A 3 0.14 -6.97 -10.58
C PHE A 3 -1.05 -6.64 -11.49
N PRO A 4 -1.45 -7.54 -12.40
CA PRO A 4 -2.48 -7.27 -13.41
C PRO A 4 -3.90 -7.13 -12.84
N ARG A 5 -4.10 -7.37 -11.53
CA ARG A 5 -5.39 -7.24 -10.83
C ARG A 5 -5.46 -5.99 -9.94
N PHE A 6 -4.45 -5.14 -9.97
CA PHE A 6 -4.37 -3.94 -9.14
C PHE A 6 -4.21 -2.68 -10.01
N ASP A 7 -4.44 -1.53 -9.39
CA ASP A 7 -4.35 -0.21 -9.99
C ASP A 7 -3.10 -0.03 -10.85
N CYS A 8 -3.30 0.54 -12.04
CA CYS A 8 -2.23 0.77 -12.98
C CYS A 8 -1.29 1.84 -12.44
N HIS A 9 0.02 1.55 -12.40
CA HIS A 9 1.02 2.57 -12.09
C HIS A 9 0.98 3.68 -13.14
N ALA A 10 0.81 4.92 -12.68
CA ALA A 10 0.78 6.11 -13.52
C ALA A 10 2.20 6.64 -13.72
N PHE A 11 2.85 7.03 -12.62
CA PHE A 11 4.21 7.53 -12.59
C PHE A 11 4.79 7.49 -11.18
N SER A 12 6.13 7.51 -11.09
CA SER A 12 6.86 7.72 -9.85
C SER A 12 7.89 8.83 -10.06
N GLN A 13 8.05 9.70 -9.07
CA GLN A 13 8.97 10.83 -9.13
C GLN A 13 9.70 11.03 -7.80
N LEU A 14 11.00 11.28 -7.88
CA LEU A 14 11.80 11.74 -6.74
C LEU A 14 11.56 13.23 -6.53
N LEU A 15 11.31 13.61 -5.27
CA LEU A 15 11.05 14.98 -4.88
C LEU A 15 12.33 15.61 -4.33
N HIS A 16 12.65 16.82 -4.79
CA HIS A 16 13.82 17.55 -4.32
C HIS A 16 13.47 18.32 -3.03
N GLY A 17 13.57 17.63 -1.89
CA GLY A 17 13.41 18.20 -0.55
C GLY A 17 11.98 18.16 0.02
N GLY A 18 11.87 17.86 1.31
CA GLY A 18 10.61 17.65 2.04
C GLY A 18 10.69 16.47 3.00
N LYS A 19 9.59 16.17 3.73
CA LYS A 19 9.48 14.93 4.54
C LYS A 19 9.39 13.68 3.66
N GLU A 20 8.75 13.80 2.50
CA GLU A 20 8.65 12.72 1.51
C GLU A 20 9.72 12.93 0.42
N THR A 21 10.52 11.89 0.17
CA THR A 21 11.62 11.90 -0.80
C THR A 21 11.21 11.38 -2.18
N ALA A 22 10.06 10.71 -2.27
CA ALA A 22 9.52 10.15 -3.49
C ALA A 22 7.99 10.04 -3.42
N ILE A 23 7.33 10.16 -4.57
CA ILE A 23 5.89 9.94 -4.74
C ILE A 23 5.64 8.93 -5.85
N SER A 24 4.66 8.04 -5.67
CA SER A 24 4.17 7.12 -6.68
C SER A 24 2.66 7.24 -6.81
N VAL A 25 2.17 7.41 -8.04
CA VAL A 25 0.74 7.61 -8.34
C VAL A 25 0.22 6.41 -9.12
N PHE A 26 -1.00 5.98 -8.79
CA PHE A 26 -1.68 4.84 -9.40
C PHE A 26 -3.08 5.25 -9.87
N TYR A 27 -3.49 4.78 -11.05
CA TYR A 27 -4.84 4.95 -11.59
C TYR A 27 -5.74 3.78 -11.17
N PRO A 28 -6.93 4.06 -10.60
CA PRO A 28 -7.89 3.02 -10.25
C PRO A 28 -8.34 2.29 -11.52
N GLN A 29 -8.33 0.96 -11.53
CA GLN A 29 -8.95 0.20 -12.61
C GLN A 29 -10.47 0.14 -12.42
N GLU A 30 -11.23 0.42 -13.49
CA GLU A 30 -12.69 0.55 -13.54
C GLU A 30 -13.46 -0.57 -12.81
N ASP A 31 -12.99 -1.82 -12.91
CA ASP A 31 -13.63 -2.99 -12.28
C ASP A 31 -13.67 -2.92 -10.74
N MET A 32 -12.81 -2.11 -10.11
CA MET A 32 -12.79 -1.88 -8.66
C MET A 32 -13.68 -0.70 -8.23
N VAL A 33 -13.99 0.23 -9.14
CA VAL A 33 -14.80 1.43 -8.87
C VAL A 33 -16.29 1.07 -8.88
N ASP A 34 -16.73 0.20 -9.80
CA ASP A 34 -18.14 -0.19 -9.95
C ASP A 34 -18.72 -0.99 -8.77
N GLN A 35 -17.86 -1.54 -7.90
CA GLN A 35 -18.32 -2.35 -6.77
C GLN A 35 -18.66 -1.55 -5.52
N GLY A 36 -18.49 -0.21 -5.51
CA GLY A 36 -19.00 0.69 -4.46
C GLY A 36 -18.46 0.46 -3.03
N TYR A 37 -17.59 -0.53 -2.84
CA TYR A 37 -16.94 -0.83 -1.58
C TYR A 37 -15.45 -0.66 -1.77
N THR A 38 -14.79 -0.10 -0.76
CA THR A 38 -13.34 -0.25 -0.56
C THR A 38 -13.05 -1.74 -0.51
N THR A 39 -12.81 -2.35 -1.67
CA THR A 39 -12.68 -3.80 -1.77
C THR A 39 -11.42 -4.23 -1.02
N PHE A 40 -11.45 -5.42 -0.44
CA PHE A 40 -10.26 -6.04 0.16
C PHE A 40 -9.03 -5.96 -0.76
N GLY A 41 -9.23 -6.04 -2.08
CA GLY A 41 -8.18 -5.85 -3.09
C GLY A 41 -7.55 -4.46 -3.07
N TYR A 42 -8.31 -3.39 -2.85
CA TYR A 42 -7.78 -2.03 -2.72
C TYR A 42 -6.92 -1.88 -1.47
N MET A 43 -7.39 -2.40 -0.34
CA MET A 43 -6.62 -2.40 0.91
C MET A 43 -5.34 -3.24 0.76
N GLN A 44 -5.43 -4.41 0.12
CA GLN A 44 -4.28 -5.27 -0.16
C GLN A 44 -3.26 -4.59 -1.10
N MET A 45 -3.73 -3.86 -2.12
CA MET A 45 -2.86 -3.08 -3.00
C MET A 45 -2.15 -1.96 -2.23
N GLN A 46 -2.86 -1.21 -1.40
CA GLN A 46 -2.28 -0.15 -0.57
C GLN A 46 -1.20 -0.71 0.38
N MET A 47 -1.41 -1.90 0.97
CA MET A 47 -0.39 -2.58 1.79
C MET A 47 0.84 -2.99 0.96
N MET A 48 0.62 -3.53 -0.25
CA MET A 48 1.71 -3.93 -1.16
C MET A 48 2.57 -2.73 -1.59
N VAL A 49 1.92 -1.63 -1.97
CA VAL A 49 2.62 -0.41 -2.41
C VAL A 49 3.41 0.20 -1.25
N ALA A 50 2.81 0.33 -0.07
CA ALA A 50 3.49 0.86 1.11
C ALA A 50 4.69 -0.01 1.53
N HIS A 51 4.63 -1.33 1.35
CA HIS A 51 5.77 -2.21 1.61
C HIS A 51 6.86 -2.15 0.53
N GLY A 52 6.53 -1.76 -0.70
CA GLY A 52 7.42 -1.85 -1.85
C GLY A 52 8.74 -1.11 -1.67
N GLY A 53 8.70 0.12 -1.15
CA GLY A 53 9.89 0.93 -0.89
C GLY A 53 10.84 0.26 0.11
N ARG A 54 10.31 -0.16 1.26
CA ARG A 54 11.07 -0.84 2.31
C ARG A 54 11.68 -2.17 1.85
N CYS A 55 10.91 -2.96 1.09
CA CYS A 55 11.41 -4.21 0.52
C CYS A 55 12.52 -3.96 -0.51
N ALA A 56 12.38 -2.94 -1.36
CA ALA A 56 13.41 -2.57 -2.32
C ALA A 56 14.70 -2.10 -1.63
N GLU A 57 14.61 -1.26 -0.60
CA GLU A 57 15.77 -0.84 0.20
C GLU A 57 16.48 -2.03 0.84
N ARG A 58 15.72 -2.97 1.44
CA ARG A 58 16.26 -4.21 2.02
C ARG A 58 17.02 -5.04 0.98
N VAL A 59 16.49 -5.17 -0.23
CA VAL A 59 17.10 -5.99 -1.29
C VAL A 59 18.38 -5.33 -1.82
N VAL A 60 18.41 -4.01 -1.94
CA VAL A 60 19.54 -3.27 -2.54
C VAL A 60 20.64 -2.95 -1.51
N PHE A 61 20.25 -2.55 -0.29
CA PHE A 61 21.17 -2.06 0.76
C PHE A 61 21.31 -3.04 1.95
N GLY A 62 20.58 -4.16 1.96
CA GLY A 62 20.69 -5.18 3.00
C GLY A 62 20.13 -4.77 4.36
N ASN A 63 21.00 -4.74 5.39
CA ASN A 63 20.63 -4.35 6.76
C ASN A 63 20.71 -2.84 7.02
N ASP A 64 21.27 -2.08 6.09
CA ASP A 64 21.36 -0.62 6.20
C ASP A 64 20.09 0.02 5.68
N ILE A 65 19.00 -0.12 6.45
CA ILE A 65 17.69 0.38 6.05
C ILE A 65 17.43 1.72 6.74
N THR A 66 17.09 2.74 5.96
CA THR A 66 16.82 4.11 6.41
C THR A 66 15.57 4.19 7.29
N ASP A 67 15.28 5.31 7.95
CA ASP A 67 14.02 5.53 8.67
C ASP A 67 12.90 6.11 7.78
N GLY A 68 13.18 6.33 6.49
CA GLY A 68 12.26 6.95 5.53
C GLY A 68 10.95 6.19 5.30
N GLY A 69 10.93 4.88 5.57
CA GLY A 69 9.73 4.03 5.43
C GLY A 69 8.79 4.03 6.65
N ARG A 70 9.01 4.87 7.66
CA ARG A 70 8.21 4.87 8.90
C ARG A 70 6.73 5.23 8.65
N ASP A 71 6.49 6.22 7.80
CA ASP A 71 5.13 6.67 7.49
C ASP A 71 4.34 5.58 6.73
N ASP A 72 5.03 4.79 5.91
CA ASP A 72 4.44 3.64 5.22
C ASP A 72 4.04 2.52 6.19
N LEU A 73 4.88 2.24 7.21
CA LEU A 73 4.56 1.27 8.26
C LEU A 73 3.34 1.69 9.08
N GLU A 74 3.17 2.98 9.36
CA GLU A 74 1.99 3.50 10.03
C GLU A 74 0.73 3.34 9.16
N LYS A 75 0.83 3.66 7.86
CA LYS A 75 -0.27 3.45 6.89
C LYS A 75 -0.66 1.97 6.81
N ILE A 76 0.32 1.06 6.72
CA ILE A 76 0.09 -0.39 6.71
C ILE A 76 -0.63 -0.85 7.97
N THR A 77 -0.22 -0.35 9.13
CA THR A 77 -0.84 -0.70 10.42
C THR A 77 -2.31 -0.30 10.44
N LYS A 78 -2.64 0.92 10.02
CA LYS A 78 -4.03 1.40 9.93
C LYS A 78 -4.86 0.57 8.94
N ILE A 79 -4.30 0.21 7.79
CA ILE A 79 -4.98 -0.64 6.82
C ILE A 79 -5.23 -2.04 7.40
N SER A 80 -4.23 -2.62 8.07
CA SER A 80 -4.34 -3.91 8.73
C SER A 80 -5.42 -3.92 9.81
N GLU A 81 -5.54 -2.85 10.60
CA GLU A 81 -6.62 -2.69 11.57
C GLU A 81 -8.00 -2.66 10.89
N MET A 82 -8.16 -1.92 9.79
CA MET A 82 -9.42 -1.90 9.04
C MET A 82 -9.78 -3.26 8.44
N VAL A 83 -8.77 -4.03 7.99
CA VAL A 83 -8.96 -5.36 7.40
C VAL A 83 -9.26 -6.42 8.45
N ILE A 84 -8.54 -6.46 9.57
CA ILE A 84 -8.61 -7.52 10.58
C ILE A 84 -9.58 -7.15 11.73
N SER A 85 -10.10 -5.91 11.75
CA SER A 85 -11.06 -5.47 12.76
C SER A 85 -12.18 -6.49 12.95
N PRO A 86 -12.59 -6.80 14.21
CA PRO A 86 -13.73 -7.66 14.50
C PRO A 86 -15.04 -7.23 13.82
N GLN A 87 -15.12 -5.95 13.44
CA GLN A 87 -16.25 -5.37 12.70
C GLN A 87 -16.25 -5.76 11.21
N ASN A 88 -15.15 -6.31 10.69
CA ASN A 88 -15.07 -6.82 9.33
C ASN A 88 -15.69 -8.22 9.26
N SER A 89 -16.95 -8.26 8.84
CA SER A 89 -17.76 -9.48 8.70
C SER A 89 -17.16 -10.53 7.75
N ARG A 90 -16.21 -10.17 6.88
CA ARG A 90 -15.55 -11.12 5.95
C ARG A 90 -14.59 -12.09 6.65
N TRP A 91 -14.12 -11.78 7.86
CA TRP A 91 -13.19 -12.63 8.60
C TRP A 91 -13.86 -13.58 9.61
N GLY A 92 -15.18 -13.51 9.78
CA GLY A 92 -15.89 -14.36 10.74
C GLY A 92 -15.47 -14.13 12.20
N LEU A 93 -14.83 -13.00 12.50
CA LEU A 93 -14.33 -12.62 13.83
C LEU A 93 -15.36 -11.84 14.67
N LEU A 94 -16.64 -11.86 14.25
CA LEU A 94 -17.75 -11.41 15.09
C LEU A 94 -17.91 -12.43 16.23
N PHE A 95 -17.37 -12.08 17.39
CA PHE A 95 -17.71 -12.73 18.67
C PHE A 95 -19.02 -12.15 19.21
#